data_AF-A0A401U5Z2-F1
#
_entry.id   AF-A0A401U5Z2-F1
#
_cell.length_a   1.000
_cell.length_b   1.000
_cell.length_c   1.000
_cell.angle_alpha   90.00
_cell.angle_beta   90.00
_cell.angle_gamma   90.00
#
_symmetry.space_group_name_H-M   'P 1'
#
loop_
_entity.id
_entity.type
_entity.pdbx_description
1 polymer ?
#
loop_
_entity_poly.entity_id
_entity_poly.type
_entity_poly.pdbx_seq_one_letter_code
_entity_poly.pdbx_strand_id
1 'polypeptide(L)'
;MIGKEIVIKLLDDKAYLTEDKFLTFQQIGLPNFVKQFKTPTAWTIKVLKQFPIEQKIFAEILSYTNEKLPFSHYQVSGSSDIKNIEKITFKNIDTEALVLTLAGKATSHTIVPTIERVAKVLDYEQSPYQTPVQLKRESQIKKVSETFFIPLKNVRFKLGGVSFDKLVASINRTIEFTVVNGDIREEFDAVKNYFGNVLQTKKIQFIIEIQLIDGEITKIKAESPEISRIDKKLIESVKFEIVESLHKPKIDVEMEKSIFMMDEFFDTITNQQVKASVFYDNENQLLDDLLQITASKHYKHLRFLSSKHAHSVMKLRFVIKPFSFIFLIEGERNYHIIWETLDTEEATYVWHEVKNLNKLELTLKKIDHTLNVIKAQGKKTYINSTQDNFRRIYHDYSELVDGFLKWKVELESGLT
;
A
#
# COMPACT_ATOMS: atom_id res chain seq x y z
N MET A 1 -2.17 -15.66 33.58
CA MET A 1 -3.48 -16.04 32.99
C MET A 1 -3.46 -16.82 31.67
N ILE A 2 -2.32 -17.03 31.00
CA ILE A 2 -2.28 -17.65 29.66
C ILE A 2 -2.92 -19.06 29.66
N GLY A 3 -3.78 -19.32 28.66
CA GLY A 3 -4.50 -20.57 28.47
C GLY A 3 -5.79 -20.72 29.28
N LYS A 4 -6.08 -19.79 30.21
CA LYS A 4 -7.29 -19.81 31.03
C LYS A 4 -8.50 -19.29 30.26
N GLU A 5 -9.66 -19.86 30.58
CA GLU A 5 -10.96 -19.40 30.11
C GLU A 5 -11.61 -18.49 31.15
N ILE A 6 -12.06 -17.33 30.68
CA ILE A 6 -12.75 -16.33 31.51
C ILE A 6 -14.03 -15.88 30.80
N VAL A 7 -15.03 -15.52 31.59
CA VAL A 7 -16.34 -15.06 31.15
C VAL A 7 -16.39 -13.53 31.27
N ILE A 8 -16.70 -12.85 30.18
CA ILE A 8 -16.99 -11.41 30.17
C ILE A 8 -18.50 -11.24 30.16
N LYS A 9 -19.08 -10.58 31.18
CA LYS A 9 -20.50 -10.22 31.17
C LYS A 9 -20.66 -8.82 30.58
N LEU A 10 -21.43 -8.69 29.52
CA LEU A 10 -21.76 -7.45 28.84
C LEU A 10 -23.16 -7.02 29.25
N LEU A 11 -23.24 -5.85 29.90
CA LEU A 11 -24.50 -5.28 30.38
C LEU A 11 -24.43 -3.77 30.20
N ASP A 12 -25.48 -3.20 29.63
CA ASP A 12 -25.56 -1.78 29.28
C ASP A 12 -24.34 -1.36 28.44
N ASP A 13 -23.51 -0.43 28.93
CA ASP A 13 -22.31 0.11 28.29
C ASP A 13 -21.00 -0.47 28.86
N LYS A 14 -21.07 -1.56 29.64
CA LYS A 14 -19.94 -2.10 30.41
C LYS A 14 -19.69 -3.59 30.14
N ALA A 15 -18.41 -3.95 30.24
CA ALA A 15 -17.90 -5.31 30.15
C ALA A 15 -17.29 -5.73 31.50
N TYR A 16 -18.00 -6.54 32.25
CA TYR A 16 -17.62 -7.02 33.58
C TYR A 16 -16.73 -8.26 33.50
N LEU A 17 -15.60 -8.21 34.20
CA LEU A 17 -14.65 -9.32 34.34
C LEU A 17 -14.80 -10.03 35.69
N THR A 18 -15.34 -9.33 36.70
CA THR A 18 -15.79 -9.83 37.99
C THR A 18 -17.01 -9.00 38.42
N GLU A 19 -17.61 -9.29 39.58
CA GLU A 19 -18.73 -8.49 40.10
C GLU A 19 -18.31 -7.03 40.41
N ASP A 20 -17.02 -6.80 40.72
CA ASP A 20 -16.45 -5.51 41.12
C ASP A 20 -15.55 -4.84 40.07
N LYS A 21 -15.19 -5.54 38.97
CA LYS A 21 -14.30 -5.03 37.92
C LYS A 21 -15.01 -5.01 36.57
N PHE A 22 -15.05 -3.84 35.94
CA PHE A 22 -15.55 -3.65 34.58
C PHE A 22 -14.58 -2.84 33.71
N LEU A 23 -14.75 -2.96 32.40
CA LEU A 23 -14.08 -2.20 31.34
C LEU A 23 -15.13 -1.57 30.43
N THR A 24 -14.76 -0.48 29.78
CA THR A 24 -15.57 0.12 28.70
C THR A 24 -15.42 -0.67 27.40
N PHE A 25 -16.36 -0.49 26.47
CA PHE A 25 -16.30 -1.13 25.15
C PHE A 25 -15.08 -0.73 24.33
N GLN A 26 -14.57 0.49 24.51
CA GLN A 26 -13.31 0.91 23.91
C GLN A 26 -12.11 0.16 24.49
N GLN A 27 -12.12 -0.13 25.80
CA GLN A 27 -11.07 -0.88 26.48
C GLN A 27 -11.05 -2.37 26.11
N ILE A 28 -12.18 -2.93 25.67
CA ILE A 28 -12.24 -4.30 25.13
C ILE A 28 -12.18 -4.34 23.59
N GLY A 29 -11.98 -3.20 22.93
CA GLY A 29 -11.78 -3.12 21.49
C GLY A 29 -13.03 -3.40 20.66
N LEU A 30 -14.23 -3.10 21.17
CA LEU A 30 -15.47 -3.21 20.40
C LEU A 30 -15.60 -2.03 19.40
N PRO A 31 -16.25 -2.26 18.24
CA PRO A 31 -16.52 -1.20 17.27
C PRO A 31 -17.40 -0.07 17.82
N ASN A 32 -17.19 1.16 17.35
CA ASN A 32 -17.90 2.36 17.82
C ASN A 32 -19.43 2.33 17.63
N PHE A 33 -19.96 1.46 16.76
CA PHE A 33 -21.40 1.30 16.58
C PHE A 33 -22.05 0.52 17.75
N VAL A 34 -21.26 -0.19 18.55
CA VAL A 34 -21.72 -0.92 19.73
C VAL A 34 -21.85 0.05 20.90
N LYS A 35 -23.07 0.52 21.14
CA LYS A 35 -23.36 1.49 22.22
C LYS A 35 -23.81 0.83 23.52
N GLN A 36 -24.66 -0.19 23.44
CA GLN A 36 -25.16 -0.91 24.60
C GLN A 36 -25.67 -2.32 24.25
N PHE A 37 -25.65 -3.24 25.21
CA PHE A 37 -26.32 -4.54 25.12
C PHE A 37 -27.66 -4.49 25.86
N LYS A 38 -28.77 -4.75 25.15
CA LYS A 38 -30.14 -4.67 25.70
C LYS A 38 -30.54 -5.91 26.51
N THR A 39 -29.81 -7.01 26.34
CA THR A 39 -30.04 -8.28 27.02
C THR A 39 -28.77 -8.69 27.76
N PRO A 40 -28.88 -9.35 28.92
CA PRO A 40 -27.72 -9.90 29.62
C PRO A 40 -26.92 -10.78 28.66
N THR A 41 -25.68 -10.40 28.38
CA THR A 41 -24.84 -11.07 27.38
C THR A 41 -23.57 -11.55 28.06
N ALA A 42 -23.12 -12.76 27.76
CA ALA A 42 -21.87 -13.29 28.30
C ALA A 42 -21.03 -13.90 27.18
N TRP A 43 -19.74 -13.59 27.17
CA TRP A 43 -18.77 -14.14 26.24
C TRP A 43 -17.74 -14.97 26.98
N THR A 44 -17.52 -16.20 26.55
CA THR A 44 -16.41 -17.01 27.07
C THR A 44 -15.20 -16.77 26.18
N ILE A 45 -14.08 -16.41 26.79
CA ILE A 45 -12.84 -16.08 26.07
C ILE A 45 -11.68 -16.90 26.62
N LYS A 46 -10.72 -17.25 25.76
CA LYS A 46 -9.47 -17.90 26.14
C LYS A 46 -8.32 -16.91 26.06
N VAL A 47 -7.58 -16.74 27.15
CA VAL A 47 -6.41 -15.83 27.18
C VAL A 47 -5.27 -16.47 26.39
N LEU A 48 -4.86 -15.84 25.29
CA LEU A 48 -3.77 -16.30 24.44
C LEU A 48 -2.42 -15.72 24.88
N LYS A 49 -2.40 -14.44 25.27
CA LYS A 49 -1.21 -13.73 25.80
C LYS A 49 -1.62 -12.72 26.87
N GLN A 50 -0.70 -12.44 27.79
CA GLN A 50 -0.84 -11.40 28.82
C GLN A 50 0.37 -10.47 28.76
N PHE A 51 0.12 -9.17 28.86
CA PHE A 51 1.13 -8.11 28.88
C PHE A 51 1.05 -7.40 30.24
N PRO A 52 1.81 -7.85 31.26
CA PRO A 52 1.66 -7.37 32.63
C PRO A 52 1.92 -5.87 32.79
N ILE A 53 2.93 -5.33 32.09
CA ILE A 53 3.30 -3.90 32.14
C ILE A 53 2.18 -3.03 31.57
N GLU A 54 1.56 -3.45 30.48
CA GLU A 54 0.45 -2.73 29.80
C GLU A 54 -0.92 -3.02 30.43
N GLN A 55 -0.99 -3.87 31.46
CA GLN A 55 -2.24 -4.31 32.06
C GLN A 55 -3.25 -4.84 31.02
N LYS A 56 -2.72 -5.53 29.99
CA LYS A 56 -3.47 -5.91 28.78
C LYS A 56 -3.47 -7.41 28.56
N ILE A 57 -4.58 -7.95 28.07
CA ILE A 57 -4.66 -9.33 27.56
C ILE A 57 -5.05 -9.40 26.09
N PHE A 58 -4.51 -10.41 25.40
CA PHE A 58 -4.92 -10.80 24.06
C PHE A 58 -5.62 -12.16 24.13
N ALA A 59 -6.86 -12.23 23.65
CA ALA A 59 -7.74 -13.37 23.84
C ALA A 59 -8.45 -13.80 22.55
N GLU A 60 -8.98 -15.01 22.56
CA GLU A 60 -9.86 -15.55 21.53
C GLU A 60 -11.26 -15.76 22.13
N ILE A 61 -12.30 -15.35 21.41
CA ILE A 61 -13.68 -15.56 21.85
C ILE A 61 -14.06 -16.99 21.47
N LEU A 62 -14.44 -17.78 22.47
CA LEU A 62 -14.87 -19.17 22.30
C LEU A 62 -16.37 -19.28 22.08
N SER A 63 -17.14 -18.37 22.69
CA SER A 63 -18.60 -18.36 22.55
C SER A 63 -19.22 -16.99 22.81
N TYR A 64 -20.38 -16.77 22.20
CA TYR A 64 -21.26 -15.62 22.36
C TYR A 64 -22.62 -16.14 22.86
N THR A 65 -23.12 -15.66 24.00
CA THR A 65 -24.45 -16.04 24.50
C THR A 65 -25.21 -14.85 25.08
N ASN A 66 -26.54 -14.85 24.94
CA ASN A 66 -27.44 -13.94 25.67
C ASN A 66 -27.97 -14.56 26.98
N GLU A 67 -27.30 -15.60 27.49
CA GLU A 67 -27.60 -16.18 28.80
C GLU A 67 -26.70 -15.63 29.91
N LYS A 68 -27.22 -15.64 31.13
CA LYS A 68 -26.44 -15.33 32.33
C LYS A 68 -25.50 -16.50 32.63
N LEU A 69 -24.23 -16.35 32.26
CA LEU A 69 -23.19 -17.27 32.69
C LEU A 69 -22.57 -16.81 34.02
N PRO A 70 -22.33 -17.72 34.98
CA PRO A 70 -21.52 -17.40 36.14
C PRO A 70 -20.08 -17.11 35.71
N PHE A 71 -19.37 -16.30 36.51
CA PHE A 71 -17.93 -16.13 36.32
C PHE A 71 -17.21 -17.47 36.54
N SER A 72 -16.10 -17.69 35.84
CA SER A 72 -15.34 -18.94 36.00
C SER A 72 -14.78 -19.05 37.42
N HIS A 73 -14.52 -20.27 37.89
CA HIS A 73 -13.93 -20.49 39.23
C HIS A 73 -12.66 -19.65 39.45
N TYR A 74 -11.86 -19.47 38.38
CA TYR A 74 -10.65 -18.63 38.41
C TYR A 74 -10.93 -17.14 38.65
N GLN A 75 -12.07 -16.64 38.15
CA GLN A 75 -12.52 -15.26 38.34
C GLN A 75 -13.14 -15.03 39.73
N VAL A 76 -13.86 -16.03 40.26
CA VAL A 76 -14.50 -15.95 41.57
C VAL A 76 -13.49 -16.08 42.72
N SER A 77 -12.43 -16.87 42.53
CA SER A 77 -11.37 -17.05 43.55
C SER A 77 -10.46 -15.82 43.76
N GLY A 78 -10.80 -14.65 43.18
CA GLY A 78 -10.18 -13.37 43.51
C GLY A 78 -8.74 -13.19 43.05
N SER A 79 -8.33 -13.78 41.92
CA SER A 79 -6.97 -13.59 41.41
C SER A 79 -6.66 -12.11 41.19
N SER A 80 -5.61 -11.61 41.86
CA SER A 80 -5.06 -10.25 41.69
C SER A 80 -4.83 -9.89 40.22
N ASP A 81 -4.56 -10.89 39.38
CA ASP A 81 -4.27 -10.74 37.96
C ASP A 81 -5.44 -10.16 37.17
N ILE A 82 -6.69 -10.49 37.53
CA ILE A 82 -7.89 -10.00 36.83
C ILE A 82 -8.18 -8.54 37.20
N LYS A 83 -7.93 -8.16 38.45
CA LYS A 83 -8.14 -6.78 38.92
C LYS A 83 -7.20 -5.79 38.20
N ASN A 84 -6.02 -6.26 37.82
CA ASN A 84 -4.98 -5.52 37.09
C ASN A 84 -5.16 -5.54 35.56
N ILE A 85 -6.31 -5.95 35.03
CA ILE A 85 -6.61 -5.84 33.60
C ILE A 85 -7.27 -4.48 33.35
N GLU A 86 -6.68 -3.69 32.46
CA GLU A 86 -7.23 -2.42 31.97
C GLU A 86 -7.64 -2.50 30.49
N LYS A 87 -7.13 -3.48 29.73
CA LYS A 87 -7.42 -3.61 28.30
C LYS A 87 -7.52 -5.07 27.83
N ILE A 88 -8.49 -5.36 26.97
CA ILE A 88 -8.65 -6.64 26.29
C ILE A 88 -8.62 -6.40 24.78
N THR A 89 -7.89 -7.25 24.06
CA THR A 89 -7.87 -7.26 22.60
C THR A 89 -8.14 -8.66 22.10
N PHE A 90 -8.91 -8.79 21.03
CA PHE A 90 -9.33 -10.09 20.51
C PHE A 90 -8.57 -10.46 19.24
N LYS A 91 -8.29 -11.75 19.05
CA LYS A 91 -7.71 -12.31 17.83
C LYS A 91 -8.61 -12.07 16.62
N ASN A 92 -9.92 -12.23 16.82
CA ASN A 92 -10.96 -11.86 15.89
C ASN A 92 -12.27 -11.63 16.67
N ILE A 93 -13.16 -10.80 16.14
CA ILE A 93 -14.53 -10.67 16.62
C ILE A 93 -15.43 -11.07 15.46
N ASP A 94 -16.28 -12.06 15.68
CA ASP A 94 -17.27 -12.47 14.69
C ASP A 94 -18.35 -11.39 14.63
N THR A 95 -18.41 -10.69 13.50
CA THR A 95 -19.33 -9.55 13.32
C THR A 95 -20.78 -10.01 13.31
N GLU A 96 -21.07 -11.20 12.78
CA GLU A 96 -22.42 -11.75 12.77
C GLU A 96 -22.85 -12.16 14.19
N ALA A 97 -21.98 -12.85 14.93
CA ALA A 97 -22.23 -13.23 16.32
C ALA A 97 -22.40 -12.01 17.25
N LEU A 98 -21.60 -10.96 17.03
CA LEU A 98 -21.72 -9.68 17.72
C LEU A 98 -23.07 -9.02 17.44
N VAL A 99 -23.51 -8.96 16.18
CA VAL A 99 -24.81 -8.36 15.82
C VAL A 99 -25.96 -9.17 16.41
N LEU A 100 -25.87 -10.50 16.41
CA LEU A 100 -26.87 -11.39 17.01
C LEU A 100 -26.98 -11.20 18.54
N THR A 101 -25.85 -11.06 19.22
CA THR A 101 -25.84 -10.78 20.67
C THR A 101 -26.39 -9.40 21.00
N LEU A 102 -26.14 -8.38 20.16
CA LEU A 102 -26.73 -7.04 20.31
C LEU A 102 -28.24 -7.01 20.10
N ALA A 103 -28.74 -7.87 19.19
CA ALA A 103 -30.16 -8.01 18.92
C ALA A 103 -30.90 -8.87 19.97
N GLY A 104 -30.18 -9.47 20.94
CA GLY A 104 -30.75 -10.37 21.93
C GLY A 104 -31.22 -11.71 21.36
N LYS A 105 -30.63 -12.14 20.24
CA LYS A 105 -31.04 -13.33 19.48
C LYS A 105 -30.04 -14.48 19.53
N ALA A 106 -28.96 -14.38 20.32
CA ALA A 106 -28.00 -15.46 20.50
C ALA A 106 -28.50 -16.47 21.56
N THR A 107 -29.15 -17.55 21.10
CA THR A 107 -29.53 -18.70 21.93
C THR A 107 -28.32 -19.62 22.17
N SER A 108 -28.23 -20.30 23.33
CA SER A 108 -27.05 -21.02 23.88
C SER A 108 -26.47 -22.23 23.12
N HIS A 109 -26.56 -22.24 21.80
CA HIS A 109 -25.74 -23.10 20.98
C HIS A 109 -24.61 -22.26 20.38
N THR A 110 -23.40 -22.56 20.85
CA THR A 110 -22.11 -22.06 20.39
C THR A 110 -22.20 -21.44 19.00
N ILE A 111 -22.24 -20.10 18.92
CA ILE A 111 -21.98 -19.40 17.66
C ILE A 111 -20.48 -19.56 17.42
N VAL A 112 -20.11 -20.75 16.95
CA VAL A 112 -18.79 -21.03 16.39
C VAL A 112 -18.74 -20.23 15.09
N PRO A 113 -17.64 -19.49 14.83
CA PRO A 113 -17.43 -18.86 13.53
C PRO A 113 -17.61 -19.92 12.44
N THR A 114 -18.54 -19.66 11.53
CA THR A 114 -19.12 -20.60 10.57
C THR A 114 -18.09 -21.52 9.89
N ILE A 115 -18.18 -22.83 10.16
CA ILE A 115 -17.86 -23.88 9.19
C ILE A 115 -18.99 -24.93 9.25
N GLU A 116 -19.48 -25.26 8.05
CA GLU A 116 -20.61 -26.08 7.60
C GLU A 116 -21.28 -27.11 8.55
N ARG A 117 -22.62 -27.07 8.54
CA ARG A 117 -23.56 -28.04 9.17
C ARG A 117 -23.83 -29.25 8.25
N VAL A 118 -23.89 -30.45 8.84
CA VAL A 118 -24.83 -31.51 8.42
C VAL A 118 -25.51 -32.10 9.69
N ALA A 119 -26.84 -32.22 9.62
CA ALA A 119 -27.78 -32.68 10.65
C ALA A 119 -27.82 -34.23 10.77
N LYS A 120 -28.47 -34.95 11.70
CA LYS A 120 -29.78 -34.84 12.39
C LYS A 120 -29.80 -35.88 13.55
N VAL A 121 -30.17 -35.53 14.79
CA VAL A 121 -31.43 -35.84 15.54
C VAL A 121 -31.76 -37.33 15.76
N LEU A 122 -31.85 -37.78 17.03
CA LEU A 122 -33.08 -38.26 17.71
C LEU A 122 -32.86 -38.59 19.22
N ASP A 123 -33.86 -38.23 20.03
CA ASP A 123 -34.03 -38.39 21.48
C ASP A 123 -34.19 -39.86 21.94
N TYR A 124 -33.81 -40.17 23.19
CA TYR A 124 -34.69 -40.57 24.31
C TYR A 124 -33.88 -41.01 25.55
N GLU A 125 -34.54 -40.90 26.71
CA GLU A 125 -34.05 -40.95 28.08
C GLU A 125 -33.53 -42.32 28.63
N GLN A 126 -32.81 -42.22 29.77
CA GLN A 126 -32.69 -43.14 30.92
C GLN A 126 -31.64 -44.29 30.97
N SER A 127 -30.61 -44.06 31.82
CA SER A 127 -29.94 -44.96 32.81
C SER A 127 -29.11 -46.19 32.33
N PRO A 128 -28.28 -46.85 33.19
CA PRO A 128 -26.82 -46.86 33.07
C PRO A 128 -26.26 -48.25 32.74
N TYR A 129 -25.65 -48.40 31.58
CA TYR A 129 -24.84 -49.58 31.26
C TYR A 129 -23.45 -49.16 30.82
N GLN A 130 -22.45 -49.62 31.59
CA GLN A 130 -21.04 -49.53 31.27
C GLN A 130 -20.79 -50.13 29.88
N THR A 131 -20.28 -49.32 28.96
CA THR A 131 -19.64 -49.77 27.72
C THR A 131 -18.20 -49.28 27.72
N PRO A 132 -17.28 -50.05 27.12
CA PRO A 132 -15.86 -49.96 27.39
C PRO A 132 -15.31 -48.62 26.89
N VAL A 133 -14.46 -48.00 27.71
CA VAL A 133 -13.74 -46.77 27.41
C VAL A 133 -13.03 -46.92 26.07
N GLN A 134 -13.59 -46.34 25.01
CA GLN A 134 -12.84 -46.08 23.79
C GLN A 134 -11.78 -45.05 24.17
N LEU A 135 -10.51 -45.47 24.15
CA LEU A 135 -9.37 -44.57 24.21
C LEU A 135 -9.53 -43.51 23.11
N LYS A 136 -9.96 -42.31 23.51
CA LYS A 136 -9.92 -41.12 22.68
C LYS A 136 -8.46 -40.92 22.29
N ARG A 137 -8.09 -41.29 21.05
CA ARG A 137 -6.73 -41.07 20.53
C ARG A 137 -6.46 -39.57 20.66
N GLU A 138 -5.49 -39.19 21.48
CA GLU A 138 -5.06 -37.79 21.56
C GLU A 138 -4.54 -37.37 20.18
N SER A 139 -5.13 -36.32 19.61
CA SER A 139 -4.71 -35.82 18.30
C SER A 139 -3.24 -35.41 18.35
N GLN A 140 -2.46 -35.89 17.39
CA GLN A 140 -1.03 -35.60 17.33
C GLN A 140 -0.81 -34.25 16.69
N ILE A 141 -0.42 -33.26 17.49
CA ILE A 141 -0.04 -31.92 17.01
C ILE A 141 1.43 -31.96 16.59
N LYS A 142 1.70 -31.80 15.29
CA LYS A 142 3.05 -31.65 14.76
C LYS A 142 3.24 -30.21 14.29
N LYS A 143 4.35 -29.57 14.72
CA LYS A 143 4.75 -28.24 14.25
C LYS A 143 5.95 -28.38 13.32
N VAL A 144 5.88 -27.72 12.18
CA VAL A 144 6.99 -27.61 11.21
C VAL A 144 7.36 -26.13 11.12
N SER A 145 8.64 -25.83 11.28
CA SER A 145 9.19 -24.48 11.13
C SER A 145 10.36 -24.55 10.17
N GLU A 146 10.34 -23.74 9.12
CA GLU A 146 11.42 -23.67 8.14
C GLU A 146 11.79 -22.21 7.86
N THR A 147 13.08 -21.96 7.65
CA THR A 147 13.61 -20.68 7.21
C THR A 147 14.40 -20.89 5.92
N PHE A 148 14.12 -20.11 4.89
CA PHE A 148 14.79 -20.22 3.60
C PHE A 148 14.77 -18.90 2.84
N PHE A 149 15.46 -18.86 1.71
CA PHE A 149 15.55 -17.70 0.84
C PHE A 149 14.96 -17.99 -0.54
N ILE A 150 14.13 -17.07 -1.05
CA ILE A 150 13.60 -17.13 -2.42
C ILE A 150 14.10 -15.90 -3.18
N PRO A 151 14.58 -16.04 -4.43
CA PRO A 151 14.88 -14.88 -5.28
C PRO A 151 13.67 -13.94 -5.40
N LEU A 152 13.88 -12.62 -5.28
CA LEU A 152 12.81 -11.62 -5.36
C LEU A 152 12.00 -11.74 -6.67
N LYS A 153 12.65 -12.09 -7.78
CA LYS A 153 11.97 -12.35 -9.05
C LYS A 153 10.98 -13.54 -9.03
N ASN A 154 11.12 -14.46 -8.07
CA ASN A 154 10.31 -15.68 -7.98
C ASN A 154 9.17 -15.56 -6.95
N VAL A 155 9.05 -14.45 -6.23
CA VAL A 155 7.88 -14.16 -5.38
C VAL A 155 6.88 -13.35 -6.19
N ARG A 156 5.62 -13.28 -5.75
CA ARG A 156 4.54 -12.52 -6.41
C ARG A 156 3.99 -11.48 -5.45
N PHE A 157 4.08 -10.21 -5.82
CA PHE A 157 3.45 -9.12 -5.09
C PHE A 157 1.95 -9.20 -5.38
N LYS A 158 1.14 -9.18 -4.33
CA LYS A 158 -0.32 -9.21 -4.38
C LYS A 158 -0.84 -8.06 -3.55
N LEU A 159 -2.10 -7.66 -3.74
CA LEU A 159 -2.71 -6.66 -2.89
C LEU A 159 -2.61 -7.07 -1.42
N GLY A 160 -1.92 -6.27 -0.61
CA GLY A 160 -1.75 -6.51 0.81
C GLY A 160 -0.68 -7.55 1.17
N GLY A 161 0.24 -7.93 0.27
CA GLY A 161 1.35 -8.80 0.64
C GLY A 161 2.18 -9.40 -0.49
N VAL A 162 2.99 -10.40 -0.14
CA VAL A 162 3.82 -11.17 -1.07
C VAL A 162 3.55 -12.65 -0.91
N SER A 163 3.35 -13.34 -2.04
CA SER A 163 3.07 -14.77 -2.10
C SER A 163 4.16 -15.56 -2.82
N PHE A 164 4.29 -16.83 -2.49
CA PHE A 164 5.22 -17.77 -3.14
C PHE A 164 4.78 -19.22 -2.91
N ASP A 165 5.18 -20.12 -3.81
CA ASP A 165 4.91 -21.55 -3.69
C ASP A 165 6.13 -22.29 -3.18
N LYS A 166 5.93 -23.21 -2.23
CA LYS A 166 7.02 -24.00 -1.67
C LYS A 166 6.58 -25.43 -1.39
N LEU A 167 7.35 -26.39 -1.90
CA LEU A 167 7.27 -27.80 -1.49
C LEU A 167 7.81 -27.95 -0.08
N VAL A 168 6.95 -28.43 0.81
CA VAL A 168 7.26 -28.75 2.21
C VAL A 168 7.46 -30.25 2.32
N ALA A 169 8.74 -30.66 2.42
CA ALA A 169 9.12 -32.08 2.34
C ALA A 169 8.49 -32.93 3.45
N SER A 170 8.30 -32.36 4.65
CA SER A 170 7.75 -33.05 5.82
C SER A 170 6.29 -33.50 5.67
N ILE A 171 5.57 -32.96 4.67
CA ILE A 171 4.19 -33.31 4.32
C ILE A 171 4.04 -33.70 2.84
N ASN A 172 5.13 -33.63 2.07
CA ASN A 172 5.18 -33.89 0.63
C ASN A 172 4.09 -33.14 -0.18
N ARG A 173 3.83 -31.88 0.15
CA ARG A 173 2.84 -31.02 -0.52
C ARG A 173 3.44 -29.65 -0.84
N THR A 174 3.07 -29.09 -1.99
CA THR A 174 3.35 -27.70 -2.33
C THR A 174 2.26 -26.82 -1.72
N ILE A 175 2.67 -25.80 -0.99
CA ILE A 175 1.79 -24.84 -0.33
C ILE A 175 2.10 -23.45 -0.88
N GLU A 176 1.07 -22.67 -1.17
CA GLU A 176 1.20 -21.23 -1.36
C GLU A 176 1.23 -20.53 0.01
N PHE A 177 2.30 -19.80 0.27
CA PHE A 177 2.44 -18.96 1.46
C PHE A 177 2.22 -17.50 1.09
N THR A 178 1.63 -16.73 2.00
CA THR A 178 1.47 -15.27 1.84
C THR A 178 1.97 -14.56 3.09
N VAL A 179 2.90 -13.62 2.90
CA VAL A 179 3.33 -12.66 3.92
C VAL A 179 2.51 -11.39 3.75
N VAL A 180 1.72 -11.05 4.76
CA VAL A 180 0.83 -9.88 4.73
C VAL A 180 1.63 -8.59 4.96
N ASN A 181 1.42 -7.59 4.10
CA ASN A 181 1.87 -6.22 4.26
C ASN A 181 0.90 -5.27 3.51
N GLY A 182 0.22 -4.40 4.26
CA GLY A 182 -0.83 -3.52 3.73
C GLY A 182 -0.35 -2.39 2.80
N ASP A 183 0.94 -2.06 2.80
CA ASP A 183 1.50 -1.04 1.89
C ASP A 183 1.81 -1.62 0.50
N ILE A 184 1.80 -2.95 0.34
CA ILE A 184 2.12 -3.62 -0.92
C ILE A 184 0.92 -3.68 -1.85
N ARG A 185 1.16 -3.31 -3.11
CA ARG A 185 0.21 -3.40 -4.21
C ARG A 185 0.70 -4.41 -5.25
N GLU A 186 -0.22 -4.98 -6.03
CA GLU A 186 0.10 -5.97 -7.06
C GLU A 186 0.91 -5.36 -8.21
N GLU A 187 0.67 -4.09 -8.53
CA GLU A 187 1.35 -3.38 -9.62
C GLU A 187 2.86 -3.20 -9.37
N PHE A 188 3.30 -3.28 -8.10
CA PHE A 188 4.71 -3.30 -7.75
C PHE A 188 5.46 -4.54 -8.24
N ASP A 189 4.73 -5.61 -8.63
CA ASP A 189 5.32 -6.84 -9.15
C ASP A 189 6.20 -6.59 -10.37
N ALA A 190 5.78 -5.67 -11.24
CA ALA A 190 6.53 -5.29 -12.42
C ALA A 190 7.88 -4.67 -12.03
N VAL A 191 7.87 -3.67 -11.13
CA VAL A 191 9.08 -2.92 -10.70
C VAL A 191 9.87 -3.56 -9.55
N LYS A 192 9.76 -4.86 -9.32
CA LYS A 192 10.52 -5.60 -8.29
C LYS A 192 12.01 -5.31 -8.28
N ASN A 193 12.59 -5.05 -9.45
CA ASN A 193 14.02 -4.76 -9.60
C ASN A 193 14.43 -3.54 -8.75
N TYR A 194 13.60 -2.50 -8.75
CA TYR A 194 13.80 -1.27 -7.99
C TYR A 194 13.66 -1.52 -6.49
N PHE A 195 12.66 -2.32 -6.07
CA PHE A 195 12.56 -2.79 -4.68
C PHE A 195 13.81 -3.56 -4.25
N GLY A 196 14.36 -4.42 -5.12
CA GLY A 196 15.59 -5.17 -4.83
C GLY A 196 16.81 -4.25 -4.65
N ASN A 197 16.91 -3.18 -5.43
CA ASN A 197 17.98 -2.18 -5.29
C ASN A 197 17.88 -1.44 -3.95
N VAL A 198 16.68 -0.95 -3.61
CA VAL A 198 16.43 -0.20 -2.36
C VAL A 198 16.54 -1.08 -1.12
N LEU A 199 16.02 -2.31 -1.17
CA LEU A 199 16.17 -3.30 -0.11
C LEU A 199 17.61 -3.84 0.01
N GLN A 200 18.45 -3.57 -1.01
CA GLN A 200 19.83 -4.05 -1.14
C GLN A 200 19.94 -5.59 -1.13
N THR A 201 18.96 -6.28 -1.70
CA THR A 201 18.98 -7.74 -1.80
C THR A 201 18.22 -8.26 -3.02
N LYS A 202 18.70 -9.37 -3.58
CA LYS A 202 18.04 -10.13 -4.66
C LYS A 202 17.29 -11.35 -4.15
N LYS A 203 17.40 -11.67 -2.86
CA LYS A 203 16.77 -12.82 -2.20
C LYS A 203 16.05 -12.35 -0.94
N ILE A 204 14.86 -12.88 -0.71
CA ILE A 204 14.02 -12.55 0.42
C ILE A 204 14.01 -13.73 1.37
N GLN A 205 14.25 -13.48 2.65
CA GLN A 205 14.13 -14.49 3.68
C GLN A 205 12.66 -14.71 4.03
N PHE A 206 12.25 -15.97 4.11
CA PHE A 206 10.95 -16.39 4.58
C PHE A 206 11.09 -17.31 5.79
N ILE A 207 10.27 -17.05 6.80
CA ILE A 207 10.12 -17.89 8.00
C ILE A 207 8.69 -18.40 7.96
N ILE A 208 8.53 -19.71 7.83
CA ILE A 208 7.20 -20.35 7.79
C ILE A 208 6.98 -21.22 9.02
N GLU A 209 5.74 -21.22 9.52
CA GLU A 209 5.27 -22.14 10.55
C GLU A 209 4.00 -22.83 10.07
N ILE A 210 3.99 -24.16 10.13
CA ILE A 210 2.85 -25.00 9.78
C ILE A 210 2.47 -25.84 11.00
N GLN A 211 1.19 -25.85 11.34
CA GLN A 211 0.64 -26.74 12.36
C GLN A 211 -0.20 -27.81 11.71
N LEU A 212 0.10 -29.06 12.04
CA LEU A 212 -0.59 -30.26 11.57
C LEU A 212 -1.31 -30.89 12.76
N ILE A 213 -2.57 -31.26 12.57
CA ILE A 213 -3.33 -32.08 13.53
C ILE A 213 -3.76 -33.32 12.77
N ASP A 214 -3.31 -34.49 13.26
CA ASP A 214 -3.61 -35.80 12.64
C ASP A 214 -3.24 -35.87 11.14
N GLY A 215 -2.18 -35.14 10.76
CA GLY A 215 -1.67 -35.08 9.39
C GLY A 215 -2.27 -33.99 8.50
N GLU A 216 -3.33 -33.31 8.95
CA GLU A 216 -3.99 -32.23 8.22
C GLU A 216 -3.49 -30.84 8.65
N ILE A 217 -3.34 -29.94 7.67
CA ILE A 217 -2.85 -28.58 7.93
C ILE A 217 -3.96 -27.75 8.57
N THR A 218 -3.72 -27.27 9.79
CA THR A 218 -4.70 -26.46 10.55
C THR A 218 -4.29 -25.00 10.66
N LYS A 219 -3.00 -24.70 10.48
CA LYS A 219 -2.49 -23.33 10.50
C LYS A 219 -1.26 -23.18 9.62
N ILE A 220 -1.21 -22.10 8.85
CA ILE A 220 -0.04 -21.64 8.11
C ILE A 220 0.27 -20.21 8.55
N LYS A 221 1.53 -19.93 8.82
CA LYS A 221 2.05 -18.57 9.07
C LYS A 221 3.30 -18.38 8.22
N ALA A 222 3.45 -17.21 7.62
CA ALA A 222 4.65 -16.81 6.91
C ALA A 222 5.03 -15.38 7.30
N GLU A 223 6.31 -15.16 7.57
CA GLU A 223 6.88 -13.85 7.90
C GLU A 223 8.15 -13.63 7.08
N SER A 224 8.45 -12.37 6.80
CA SER A 224 9.70 -11.98 6.15
C SER A 224 10.18 -10.63 6.66
N PRO A 225 11.43 -10.52 7.13
CA PRO A 225 12.01 -9.25 7.55
C PRO A 225 12.06 -8.22 6.43
N GLU A 226 12.39 -8.61 5.20
CA GLU A 226 12.51 -7.71 4.07
C GLU A 226 11.14 -7.23 3.58
N ILE A 227 10.14 -8.12 3.51
CA ILE A 227 8.78 -7.72 3.16
C ILE A 227 8.20 -6.78 4.22
N SER A 228 8.50 -7.00 5.50
CA SER A 228 8.06 -6.11 6.59
C SER A 228 8.67 -4.71 6.53
N ARG A 229 9.80 -4.53 5.83
CA ARG A 229 10.45 -3.21 5.62
C ARG A 229 9.83 -2.40 4.49
N ILE A 230 8.97 -3.02 3.66
CA ILE A 230 8.28 -2.30 2.59
C ILE A 230 7.18 -1.47 3.23
N ASP A 231 7.52 -0.25 3.63
CA ASP A 231 6.60 0.76 4.14
C ASP A 231 6.51 1.93 3.16
N LYS A 232 5.70 2.94 3.51
CA LYS A 232 5.57 4.17 2.71
C LYS A 232 6.92 4.84 2.44
N LYS A 233 7.84 4.84 3.40
CA LYS A 233 9.17 5.49 3.25
C LYS A 233 10.05 4.72 2.25
N LEU A 234 10.00 3.40 2.28
CA LEU A 234 10.69 2.57 1.29
C LEU A 234 10.10 2.77 -0.10
N ILE A 235 8.78 2.89 -0.22
CA ILE A 235 8.11 3.19 -1.50
C ILE A 235 8.56 4.54 -2.05
N GLU A 236 8.68 5.58 -1.22
CA GLU A 236 9.28 6.87 -1.65
C GLU A 236 10.73 6.70 -2.13
N SER A 237 11.51 5.84 -1.46
CA SER A 237 12.88 5.54 -1.89
C SER A 237 12.91 4.78 -3.23
N VAL A 238 11.90 3.96 -3.53
CA VAL A 238 11.74 3.28 -4.82
C VAL A 238 11.42 4.29 -5.92
N LYS A 239 10.54 5.27 -5.66
CA LYS A 239 10.28 6.37 -6.61
C LYS A 239 11.58 7.11 -6.95
N PHE A 240 12.39 7.40 -5.94
CA PHE A 240 13.70 8.03 -6.12
C PHE A 240 14.63 7.22 -7.01
N GLU A 241 14.78 5.91 -6.76
CA GLU A 241 15.61 5.02 -7.59
C GLU A 241 15.11 4.97 -9.06
N ILE A 242 13.78 4.99 -9.28
CA ILE A 242 13.20 5.05 -10.63
C ILE A 242 13.62 6.36 -11.33
N VAL A 243 13.45 7.49 -10.66
CA VAL A 243 13.84 8.80 -11.20
C VAL A 243 15.35 8.87 -11.45
N GLU A 244 16.19 8.42 -10.53
CA GLU A 244 17.65 8.42 -10.72
C GLU A 244 18.09 7.58 -11.92
N SER A 245 17.31 6.56 -12.29
CA SER A 245 17.62 5.74 -13.46
C SER A 245 17.64 6.54 -14.77
N LEU A 246 17.01 7.71 -14.82
CA LEU A 246 17.05 8.66 -15.95
C LEU A 246 18.47 9.15 -16.27
N HIS A 247 19.32 9.31 -15.26
CA HIS A 247 20.68 9.79 -15.44
C HIS A 247 21.64 8.67 -15.91
N LYS A 248 21.17 7.41 -15.95
CA LYS A 248 22.01 6.29 -16.40
C LYS A 248 22.15 6.36 -17.93
N PRO A 249 23.37 6.23 -18.48
CA PRO A 249 23.64 6.40 -19.92
C PRO A 249 23.00 5.33 -20.83
N LYS A 250 22.26 4.35 -20.26
CA LYS A 250 21.70 3.19 -20.95
C LYS A 250 20.32 3.38 -21.56
N ILE A 251 19.73 4.57 -21.49
CA ILE A 251 18.46 4.85 -22.17
C ILE A 251 18.74 5.14 -23.65
N ASP A 252 19.24 4.13 -24.37
CA ASP A 252 19.26 4.09 -25.83
C ASP A 252 17.90 3.59 -26.29
N VAL A 253 16.95 4.51 -26.30
CA VAL A 253 15.67 4.25 -26.94
C VAL A 253 15.78 4.89 -28.30
N GLU A 254 16.00 4.07 -29.32
CA GLU A 254 15.72 4.39 -30.72
C GLU A 254 14.21 4.66 -30.81
N MET A 255 13.80 5.85 -30.39
CA MET A 255 12.40 6.26 -30.40
C MET A 255 12.19 7.31 -31.43
N GLU A 256 11.31 6.99 -32.38
CA GLU A 256 10.72 7.95 -33.30
C GLU A 256 9.90 9.02 -32.56
N LYS A 257 9.53 8.79 -31.29
CA LYS A 257 8.80 9.73 -30.44
C LYS A 257 9.73 10.42 -29.44
N SER A 258 9.62 11.74 -29.34
CA SER A 258 10.39 12.56 -28.39
C SER A 258 9.58 13.12 -27.23
N ILE A 259 8.25 13.21 -27.38
CA ILE A 259 7.32 13.78 -26.42
C ILE A 259 6.45 12.68 -25.80
N PHE A 260 6.42 12.62 -24.47
CA PHE A 260 5.79 11.54 -23.71
C PHE A 260 4.73 12.06 -22.76
N MET A 261 3.63 11.32 -22.64
CA MET A 261 2.73 11.40 -21.48
C MET A 261 3.39 10.77 -20.26
N MET A 262 2.84 11.01 -19.06
CA MET A 262 3.37 10.45 -17.81
C MET A 262 3.50 8.92 -17.82
N ASP A 263 2.46 8.19 -18.23
CA ASP A 263 2.52 6.72 -18.29
C ASP A 263 3.54 6.24 -19.34
N GLU A 264 3.55 6.84 -20.53
CA GLU A 264 4.52 6.50 -21.58
C GLU A 264 5.97 6.77 -21.13
N PHE A 265 6.17 7.84 -20.38
CA PHE A 265 7.45 8.17 -19.77
C PHE A 265 7.85 7.10 -18.75
N PHE A 266 6.95 6.69 -17.85
CA PHE A 266 7.19 5.62 -16.89
C PHE A 266 7.52 4.28 -17.54
N ASP A 267 6.78 3.91 -18.58
CA ASP A 267 7.04 2.69 -19.32
C ASP A 267 8.43 2.72 -19.97
N THR A 268 8.82 3.88 -20.50
CA THR A 268 10.12 4.07 -21.16
C THR A 268 11.29 3.99 -20.17
N ILE A 269 11.17 4.58 -18.97
CA ILE A 269 12.26 4.57 -17.97
C ILE A 269 12.37 3.22 -17.25
N THR A 270 11.25 2.54 -17.05
CA THR A 270 11.24 1.24 -16.34
C THR A 270 11.48 0.06 -17.28
N ASN A 271 11.32 0.24 -18.59
CA ASN A 271 11.24 -0.84 -19.59
C ASN A 271 10.18 -1.90 -19.22
N GLN A 272 9.12 -1.48 -18.54
CA GLN A 272 8.07 -2.34 -18.00
C GLN A 272 6.74 -1.62 -18.15
N GLN A 273 5.64 -2.37 -18.28
CA GLN A 273 4.30 -1.79 -18.36
C GLN A 273 3.80 -1.47 -16.94
N VAL A 274 4.24 -0.33 -16.39
CA VAL A 274 3.83 0.12 -15.06
C VAL A 274 3.18 1.47 -15.18
N LYS A 275 1.89 1.50 -14.86
CA LYS A 275 1.14 2.76 -14.79
C LYS A 275 1.80 3.69 -13.78
N ALA A 276 2.07 4.92 -14.19
CA ALA A 276 2.62 5.93 -13.29
C ALA A 276 1.67 6.21 -12.12
N SER A 277 0.37 5.99 -12.31
CA SER A 277 -0.68 6.07 -11.27
C SER A 277 -0.44 5.20 -10.04
N VAL A 278 0.44 4.19 -10.15
CA VAL A 278 0.85 3.36 -9.02
C VAL A 278 1.64 4.17 -7.99
N PHE A 279 2.36 5.18 -8.45
CA PHE A 279 3.24 6.03 -7.65
C PHE A 279 2.74 7.48 -7.53
N TYR A 280 2.04 7.97 -8.55
CA TYR A 280 1.71 9.38 -8.73
C TYR A 280 0.25 9.56 -9.10
N ASP A 281 -0.49 10.35 -8.32
CA ASP A 281 -1.90 10.62 -8.63
C ASP A 281 -2.07 11.50 -9.88
N ASN A 282 -1.05 12.33 -10.18
CA ASN A 282 -1.04 13.23 -11.33
C ASN A 282 0.39 13.66 -11.72
N GLU A 283 0.48 14.34 -12.86
CA GLU A 283 1.74 14.77 -13.47
C GLU A 283 2.49 15.84 -12.64
N ASN A 284 1.78 16.63 -11.84
CA ASN A 284 2.39 17.66 -10.98
C ASN A 284 3.10 17.03 -9.80
N GLN A 285 2.56 15.96 -9.21
CA GLN A 285 3.23 15.24 -8.14
C GLN A 285 4.55 14.64 -8.63
N LEU A 286 4.56 14.07 -9.84
CA LEU A 286 5.79 13.58 -10.46
C LEU A 286 6.80 14.72 -10.71
N LEU A 287 6.35 15.84 -11.29
CA LEU A 287 7.22 16.98 -11.51
C LEU A 287 7.80 17.51 -10.19
N ASP A 288 7.00 17.58 -9.14
CA ASP A 288 7.43 18.05 -7.83
C ASP A 288 8.51 17.16 -7.22
N ASP A 289 8.32 15.84 -7.28
CA ASP A 289 9.34 14.87 -6.85
C ASP A 289 10.62 15.02 -7.70
N LEU A 290 10.50 15.10 -9.03
CA LEU A 290 11.64 15.32 -9.93
C LEU A 290 12.41 16.58 -9.55
N LEU A 291 11.72 17.68 -9.26
CA LEU A 291 12.31 18.96 -8.87
C LEU A 291 12.94 18.97 -7.47
N GLN A 292 12.46 18.12 -6.55
CA GLN A 292 13.08 17.96 -5.23
C GLN A 292 14.36 17.12 -5.30
N ILE A 293 14.34 16.10 -6.15
CA ILE A 293 15.43 15.13 -6.30
C ILE A 293 16.60 15.74 -7.06
N THR A 294 16.28 16.52 -8.09
CA THR A 294 17.29 17.13 -8.95
C THR A 294 17.60 18.52 -8.41
N ALA A 295 18.89 18.81 -8.19
CA ALA A 295 19.36 20.17 -7.90
C ALA A 295 19.25 21.04 -9.17
N SER A 296 18.04 21.14 -9.72
CA SER A 296 17.74 21.71 -11.02
C SER A 296 18.10 23.19 -11.05
N LYS A 297 18.90 23.58 -12.05
CA LYS A 297 19.19 25.00 -12.34
C LYS A 297 17.90 25.79 -12.60
N HIS A 298 16.88 25.13 -13.16
CA HIS A 298 15.63 25.74 -13.60
C HIS A 298 14.48 25.51 -12.61
N TYR A 299 14.76 25.16 -11.35
CA TYR A 299 13.74 24.90 -10.33
C TYR A 299 12.63 25.98 -10.28
N LYS A 300 13.02 27.26 -10.19
CA LYS A 300 12.06 28.39 -10.14
C LYS A 300 11.22 28.51 -11.42
N HIS A 301 11.84 28.28 -12.58
CA HIS A 301 11.22 28.35 -13.90
C HIS A 301 10.15 27.26 -14.05
N LEU A 302 10.52 26.01 -13.75
CA LEU A 302 9.64 24.85 -13.84
C LEU A 302 8.47 24.92 -12.84
N ARG A 303 8.71 25.41 -11.62
CA ARG A 303 7.65 25.68 -10.65
C ARG A 303 6.65 26.73 -11.15
N PHE A 304 7.15 27.81 -11.73
CA PHE A 304 6.30 28.84 -12.32
C PHE A 304 5.46 28.29 -13.48
N LEU A 305 6.10 27.60 -14.44
CA LEU A 305 5.42 27.02 -15.60
C LEU A 305 4.37 25.98 -15.20
N SER A 306 4.70 25.11 -14.23
CA SER A 306 3.76 24.15 -13.66
C SER A 306 2.52 24.82 -13.09
N SER A 307 2.70 25.90 -12.33
CA SER A 307 1.58 26.67 -11.75
C SER A 307 0.67 27.34 -12.79
N LYS A 308 1.18 27.55 -14.02
CA LYS A 308 0.46 28.20 -15.13
C LYS A 308 -0.03 27.20 -16.18
N HIS A 309 0.27 25.92 -16.00
CA HIS A 309 -0.02 24.90 -16.99
C HIS A 309 -1.54 24.67 -17.12
N ALA A 310 -2.05 24.75 -18.36
CA ALA A 310 -3.45 24.53 -18.69
C ALA A 310 -3.82 23.04 -18.72
N HIS A 311 -3.81 22.39 -17.55
CA HIS A 311 -4.05 20.94 -17.38
C HIS A 311 -5.38 20.45 -17.95
N SER A 312 -6.40 21.31 -18.00
CA SER A 312 -7.72 21.00 -18.57
C SER A 312 -7.69 20.85 -20.10
N VAL A 313 -6.68 21.41 -20.76
CA VAL A 313 -6.54 21.42 -22.22
C VAL A 313 -5.49 20.40 -22.66
N MET A 314 -4.34 20.37 -21.99
CA MET A 314 -3.24 19.47 -22.31
C MET A 314 -2.62 18.95 -21.02
N LYS A 315 -2.26 17.66 -20.98
CA LYS A 315 -1.45 17.13 -19.87
C LYS A 315 0.00 17.56 -20.02
N LEU A 316 0.73 17.64 -18.92
CA LEU A 316 2.18 17.87 -18.97
C LEU A 316 2.85 16.81 -19.83
N ARG A 317 3.78 17.22 -20.69
CA ARG A 317 4.57 16.29 -21.50
C ARG A 317 6.03 16.28 -21.06
N PHE A 318 6.65 15.11 -21.15
CA PHE A 318 8.04 14.85 -20.78
C PHE A 318 8.86 14.58 -22.03
N VAL A 319 10.12 14.98 -22.02
CA VAL A 319 11.11 14.73 -23.08
C VAL A 319 12.35 14.19 -22.41
N ILE A 320 12.86 13.03 -22.82
CA ILE A 320 13.92 12.30 -22.10
C ILE A 320 15.32 12.87 -22.38
N LYS A 321 15.58 13.30 -23.64
CA LYS A 321 16.90 13.78 -24.07
C LYS A 321 16.76 15.04 -24.96
N PRO A 322 17.22 16.22 -24.50
CA PRO A 322 17.61 16.52 -23.12
C PRO A 322 16.41 16.38 -22.16
N PHE A 323 16.64 16.07 -20.89
CA PHE A 323 15.54 15.89 -19.95
C PHE A 323 14.82 17.22 -19.72
N SER A 324 13.57 17.29 -20.15
CA SER A 324 12.84 18.54 -20.30
C SER A 324 11.33 18.32 -20.34
N PHE A 325 10.59 19.43 -20.29
CA PHE A 325 9.13 19.43 -20.15
C PHE A 325 8.50 20.35 -21.20
N ILE A 326 7.30 19.98 -21.65
CA ILE A 326 6.48 20.84 -22.52
C ILE A 326 5.22 21.24 -21.77
N PHE A 327 5.11 22.54 -21.50
CA PHE A 327 3.97 23.17 -20.86
C PHE A 327 3.05 23.81 -21.90
N LEU A 328 1.77 23.94 -21.54
CA LEU A 328 0.81 24.75 -22.27
C LEU A 328 0.34 25.87 -21.35
N ILE A 329 0.50 27.12 -21.76
CA ILE A 329 -0.12 28.26 -21.11
C ILE A 329 -1.23 28.79 -22.01
N GLU A 330 -2.38 29.06 -21.42
CA GLU A 330 -3.51 29.65 -22.11
C GLU A 330 -3.46 31.17 -21.99
N GLY A 331 -3.24 31.87 -23.11
CA GLY A 331 -3.36 33.32 -23.22
C GLY A 331 -4.79 33.74 -23.57
N GLU A 332 -5.03 35.00 -23.96
CA GLU A 332 -6.37 35.43 -24.36
C GLU A 332 -6.79 34.85 -25.72
N ARG A 333 -5.92 35.02 -26.72
CA ARG A 333 -6.19 34.63 -28.13
C ARG A 333 -5.43 33.39 -28.58
N ASN A 334 -4.35 33.07 -27.88
CA ASN A 334 -3.40 32.04 -28.28
C ASN A 334 -3.19 31.00 -27.17
N TYR A 335 -2.82 29.80 -27.59
CA TYR A 335 -2.12 28.81 -26.81
C TYR A 335 -0.62 29.03 -26.95
N HIS A 336 0.08 28.94 -25.82
CA HIS A 336 1.53 29.11 -25.74
C HIS A 336 2.15 27.78 -25.32
N ILE A 337 2.86 27.14 -26.23
CA ILE A 337 3.55 25.87 -25.96
C ILE A 337 4.96 26.23 -25.54
N ILE A 338 5.38 25.78 -24.36
CA ILE A 338 6.65 26.17 -23.75
C ILE A 338 7.49 24.93 -23.52
N TRP A 339 8.67 24.88 -24.13
CA TRP A 339 9.66 23.84 -23.87
C TRP A 339 10.75 24.39 -22.94
N GLU A 340 10.92 23.72 -21.80
CA GLU A 340 11.88 24.10 -20.76
C GLU A 340 12.69 22.89 -20.29
N THR A 341 14.00 23.06 -20.13
CA THR A 341 14.89 21.98 -19.70
C THR A 341 14.96 21.88 -18.19
N LEU A 342 15.32 20.70 -17.69
CA LEU A 342 15.47 20.51 -16.25
C LEU A 342 16.72 21.25 -15.71
N ASP A 343 17.88 21.04 -16.35
CA ASP A 343 19.18 21.39 -15.76
C ASP A 343 20.24 21.85 -16.76
N THR A 344 19.94 21.82 -18.06
CA THR A 344 20.86 22.27 -19.12
C THR A 344 20.73 23.78 -19.35
N GLU A 345 21.83 24.46 -19.72
CA GLU A 345 21.87 25.92 -19.91
C GLU A 345 21.18 26.41 -21.19
N GLU A 346 20.16 25.69 -21.63
CA GLU A 346 19.42 26.01 -22.83
C GLU A 346 18.40 27.13 -22.57
N ALA A 347 18.07 27.90 -23.60
CA ALA A 347 16.99 28.88 -23.54
C ALA A 347 15.62 28.19 -23.38
N THR A 348 14.63 28.92 -22.90
CA THR A 348 13.22 28.53 -23.01
C THR A 348 12.73 28.77 -24.42
N TYR A 349 11.95 27.83 -24.97
CA TYR A 349 11.37 27.95 -26.30
C TYR A 349 9.86 28.10 -26.22
N VAL A 350 9.30 29.09 -26.90
CA VAL A 350 7.88 29.41 -26.86
C VAL A 350 7.29 29.44 -28.27
N TRP A 351 6.32 28.58 -28.53
CA TRP A 351 5.51 28.61 -29.75
C TRP A 351 4.15 29.24 -29.44
N HIS A 352 3.67 30.04 -30.38
CA HIS A 352 2.38 30.72 -30.28
C HIS A 352 1.43 30.15 -31.32
N GLU A 353 0.29 29.64 -30.88
CA GLU A 353 -0.73 29.09 -31.77
C GLU A 353 -2.08 29.69 -31.45
N VAL A 354 -2.88 30.00 -32.48
CA VAL A 354 -4.26 30.45 -32.26
C VAL A 354 -5.03 29.35 -31.51
N LYS A 355 -5.87 29.72 -30.54
CA LYS A 355 -6.67 28.78 -29.74
C LYS A 355 -7.53 27.85 -30.60
N ASN A 356 -6.97 26.70 -30.94
CA ASN A 356 -7.60 25.69 -31.75
C ASN A 356 -6.92 24.34 -31.47
N LEU A 357 -7.69 23.35 -31.03
CA LEU A 357 -7.16 22.05 -30.62
C LEU A 357 -6.46 21.30 -31.76
N ASN A 358 -6.97 21.40 -33.00
CA ASN A 358 -6.35 20.75 -34.16
C ASN A 358 -4.99 21.39 -34.49
N LYS A 359 -4.89 22.73 -34.40
CA LYS A 359 -3.62 23.43 -34.58
C LYS A 359 -2.63 23.06 -33.47
N LEU A 360 -3.09 23.02 -32.22
CA LEU A 360 -2.27 22.59 -31.08
C LEU A 360 -1.70 21.18 -31.31
N GLU A 361 -2.52 20.21 -31.72
CA GLU A 361 -2.06 18.85 -32.02
C GLU A 361 -1.02 18.82 -33.15
N LEU A 362 -1.27 19.56 -34.24
CA LEU A 362 -0.33 19.67 -35.35
C LEU A 362 1.00 20.30 -34.91
N THR A 363 0.96 21.32 -34.06
CA THR A 363 2.16 21.98 -33.56
C THR A 363 2.94 21.07 -32.61
N LEU A 364 2.27 20.30 -31.75
CA LEU A 364 2.94 19.27 -30.93
C LEU A 364 3.64 18.22 -31.80
N LYS A 365 3.02 17.75 -32.89
CA LYS A 365 3.65 16.83 -33.85
C LYS A 365 4.89 17.44 -34.51
N LYS A 366 4.83 18.73 -34.86
CA LYS A 366 6.00 19.45 -35.40
C LYS A 366 7.12 19.55 -34.36
N ILE A 367 6.79 19.91 -33.12
CA ILE A 367 7.78 19.98 -32.03
C ILE A 367 8.42 18.61 -31.79
N ASP A 368 7.64 17.52 -31.81
CA ASP A 368 8.17 16.16 -31.68
C ASP A 368 9.20 15.85 -32.78
N HIS A 369 8.85 16.15 -34.04
CA HIS A 369 9.77 16.00 -35.17
C HIS A 369 11.03 16.87 -35.02
N THR A 370 10.88 18.13 -34.62
CA THR A 370 12.01 19.03 -34.34
C THR A 370 12.93 18.47 -33.27
N LEU A 371 12.38 17.92 -32.18
CA LEU A 371 13.17 17.29 -31.11
C LEU A 371 13.96 16.08 -31.62
N ASN A 372 13.36 15.26 -32.51
CA ASN A 372 14.08 14.15 -33.15
C ASN A 372 15.24 14.64 -34.02
N VAL A 373 15.04 15.72 -34.79
CA VAL A 373 16.13 16.32 -35.60
C VAL A 373 17.24 16.86 -34.69
N ILE A 374 16.88 17.55 -33.61
CA ILE A 374 17.84 18.07 -32.62
C ILE A 374 18.66 16.93 -31.99
N LYS A 375 18.02 15.80 -31.66
CA LYS A 375 18.70 14.60 -31.15
C LYS A 375 19.71 14.03 -32.15
N ALA A 376 19.34 13.95 -33.44
CA ALA A 376 20.17 13.32 -34.47
C ALA A 376 21.33 14.20 -34.97
N GLN A 377 21.07 15.50 -35.21
CA GLN A 377 22.01 16.41 -35.87
C GLN A 377 22.71 17.37 -34.91
N GLY A 378 22.28 17.39 -33.64
CA GLY A 378 22.72 18.34 -32.64
C GLY A 378 22.00 19.69 -32.75
N LYS A 379 21.74 20.30 -31.60
CA LYS A 379 20.95 21.52 -31.45
C LYS A 379 21.48 22.74 -32.23
N LYS A 380 22.81 22.94 -32.24
CA LYS A 380 23.44 24.07 -32.96
C LYS A 380 23.20 24.00 -34.46
N THR A 381 23.21 22.79 -35.02
CA THR A 381 22.97 22.55 -36.44
C THR A 381 21.53 22.90 -36.83
N TYR A 382 20.55 22.48 -36.02
CA TYR A 382 19.14 22.79 -36.25
C TYR A 382 18.83 24.29 -36.17
N ILE A 383 19.35 24.95 -35.12
CA ILE A 383 19.10 26.39 -34.88
C ILE A 383 19.62 27.25 -36.04
N ASN A 384 20.71 26.85 -36.69
CA ASN A 384 21.31 27.58 -37.79
C ASN A 384 20.63 27.29 -39.15
N SER A 385 19.83 26.22 -39.26
CA SER A 385 19.24 25.77 -40.52
C SER A 385 17.74 26.07 -40.69
N THR A 386 17.05 26.54 -39.64
CA THR A 386 15.58 26.65 -39.63
C THR A 386 15.05 28.08 -39.43
N GLN A 387 13.95 28.40 -40.14
CA GLN A 387 13.13 29.61 -39.99
C GLN A 387 11.89 29.35 -39.12
N ASP A 388 12.04 28.58 -38.04
CA ASP A 388 10.88 28.30 -37.19
C ASP A 388 10.41 29.55 -36.45
N ASN A 389 9.09 29.74 -36.40
CA ASN A 389 8.41 30.83 -35.70
C ASN A 389 8.24 30.52 -34.21
N PHE A 390 9.35 30.33 -33.49
CA PHE A 390 9.33 30.27 -32.03
C PHE A 390 10.19 31.37 -31.41
N ARG A 391 9.78 31.84 -30.24
CA ARG A 391 10.53 32.80 -29.44
C ARG A 391 11.50 32.04 -28.52
N ARG A 392 12.70 32.59 -28.36
CA ARG A 392 13.70 32.11 -27.39
C ARG A 392 13.80 33.11 -26.25
N ILE A 393 13.83 32.61 -25.01
CA ILE A 393 14.09 33.41 -23.82
C ILE A 393 15.37 32.87 -23.19
N TYR A 394 16.42 33.70 -23.17
CA TYR A 394 17.71 33.30 -22.64
C TYR A 394 17.76 33.49 -21.13
N HIS A 395 18.23 32.47 -20.43
CA HIS A 395 18.45 32.51 -19.00
C HIS A 395 19.67 33.38 -18.65
N ASP A 396 19.54 34.15 -17.56
CA ASP A 396 20.62 34.95 -17.00
C ASP A 396 21.10 34.29 -15.70
N TYR A 397 22.28 33.69 -15.71
CA TYR A 397 22.86 32.98 -14.56
C TYR A 397 23.82 33.85 -13.74
N SER A 398 23.84 35.16 -13.98
CA SER A 398 24.70 36.06 -13.20
C SER A 398 24.17 36.23 -11.77
N GLU A 399 25.04 36.10 -10.77
CA GLU A 399 24.71 36.28 -9.33
C GLU A 399 24.21 37.70 -8.98
N LEU A 400 24.37 38.65 -9.91
CA LEU A 400 24.09 40.08 -9.72
C LEU A 400 22.65 40.47 -10.09
N VAL A 401 21.93 39.61 -10.81
CA VAL A 401 20.57 39.88 -11.33
C VAL A 401 19.68 38.72 -10.92
N ASP A 402 18.45 39.00 -10.47
CA ASP A 402 17.45 37.93 -10.32
C ASP A 402 17.02 37.45 -11.71
N GLY A 403 17.82 36.57 -12.28
CA GLY A 403 17.66 36.08 -13.65
C GLY A 403 16.31 35.42 -13.90
N PHE A 404 15.74 34.80 -12.86
CA PHE A 404 14.38 34.26 -12.91
C PHE A 404 13.33 35.37 -13.08
N LEU A 405 13.45 36.49 -12.37
CA LEU A 405 12.49 37.59 -12.50
C LEU A 405 12.55 38.21 -13.91
N LYS A 406 13.75 38.41 -14.44
CA LYS A 406 13.96 38.90 -15.81
C LYS A 406 13.34 37.93 -16.84
N TRP A 407 13.64 36.65 -16.71
CA TRP A 407 13.03 35.59 -17.53
C TRP A 407 11.51 35.60 -17.46
N LYS A 408 10.95 35.72 -16.24
CA LYS A 408 9.50 35.71 -16.03
C LYS A 408 8.82 36.89 -16.71
N VAL A 409 9.35 38.10 -16.53
CA VAL A 409 8.83 39.31 -17.20
C VAL A 409 8.91 39.16 -18.71
N GLU A 410 10.02 38.63 -19.21
CA GLU A 410 10.19 38.38 -20.64
C GLU A 410 9.17 37.36 -21.17
N LEU A 411 8.94 36.26 -20.45
CA LEU A 411 7.94 35.27 -20.81
C LEU A 411 6.54 35.88 -20.80
N GLU A 412 6.12 36.50 -19.71
CA GLU A 412 4.79 37.10 -19.55
C GLU A 412 4.51 38.16 -20.62
N SER A 413 5.50 38.95 -21.03
CA SER A 413 5.36 39.91 -22.13
C SER A 413 4.95 39.23 -23.46
N GLY A 414 5.38 37.99 -23.69
CA GLY A 414 5.03 37.22 -24.88
C GLY A 414 3.72 36.45 -24.80
N LEU A 415 3.10 36.39 -23.63
CA LEU A 415 1.85 35.65 -23.42
C LEU A 415 0.58 36.49 -23.65
N THR A 416 0.76 37.79 -23.97
CA THR A 416 -0.34 38.73 -24.23
C THR A 416 -0.96 38.57 -25.62
#